data_AF-A0A920PKQ3-F1
#
_entry.id   AF-A0A920PKQ3-F1
#
_cell.length_a   1.000
_cell.length_b   1.000
_cell.length_c   1.000
_cell.angle_alpha   90.00
_cell.angle_beta   90.00
_cell.angle_gamma   90.00
#
_symmetry.space_group_name_H-M   'P 1'
#
loop_
_entity.id
_entity.type
_entity.pdbx_description
1 polymer ?
#
loop_
_entity_poly.entity_id
_entity_poly.type
_entity_poly.pdbx_seq_one_letter_code
_entity_poly.pdbx_strand_id
1 'polypeptide(L)'
;MELRKIAIFVDDVLSEGGRELASPTRRVAACGVFRNPFAGKPPIDDFSELVDISVDAGEVLTQRALEALGEIEPRAYGKGQLLAPPGTWSTELR
;
A
#
# COMPACT_ATOMS: atom_id res chain seq x y z
N MET A 1 7.04 -9.34 -10.01
CA MET A 1 7.14 -8.78 -8.64
C MET A 1 7.12 -9.89 -7.57
N GLU A 2 7.94 -9.80 -6.51
CA GLU A 2 7.89 -10.72 -5.34
C GLU A 2 7.47 -9.95 -4.06
N LEU A 3 6.26 -10.21 -3.58
CA LEU A 3 5.71 -9.58 -2.37
C LEU A 3 6.08 -10.40 -1.12
N ARG A 4 6.76 -9.76 -0.17
CA ARG A 4 7.07 -10.33 1.16
C ARG A 4 5.87 -10.28 2.11
N LYS A 5 5.09 -9.22 2.04
CA LYS A 5 3.94 -8.97 2.93
C LYS A 5 2.91 -8.08 2.25
N ILE A 6 1.64 -8.34 2.53
CA ILE A 6 0.55 -7.38 2.34
C ILE A 6 -0.04 -7.07 3.71
N ALA A 7 -0.25 -5.78 4.01
CA ALA A 7 -1.01 -5.32 5.16
C ALA A 7 -2.24 -4.55 4.69
N ILE A 8 -3.39 -4.87 5.26
CA ILE A 8 -4.64 -4.16 4.99
C ILE A 8 -5.04 -3.41 6.25
N PHE A 9 -5.33 -2.12 6.10
CA PHE A 9 -5.83 -1.26 7.15
C PHE A 9 -7.26 -0.84 6.78
N VAL A 10 -8.19 -1.04 7.70
CA VAL A 10 -9.57 -0.57 7.59
C VAL A 10 -9.81 0.40 8.73
N ASP A 11 -10.22 1.62 8.40
CA ASP A 11 -10.51 2.70 9.34
C ASP A 11 -11.96 3.13 9.15
N ASP A 12 -12.79 2.88 10.16
CA ASP A 12 -14.20 3.28 10.20
C ASP A 12 -14.37 4.47 11.13
N VAL A 13 -14.64 5.64 10.55
CA VAL A 13 -15.00 6.83 11.32
C VAL A 13 -16.48 6.76 11.67
N LEU A 14 -16.80 6.67 12.97
CA LEU A 14 -18.18 6.56 13.47
C LEU A 14 -18.79 7.91 13.86
N SER A 15 -17.94 8.88 14.20
CA SER A 15 -18.34 10.24 14.59
C SER A 15 -17.27 11.25 14.17
N GLU A 16 -17.69 12.47 13.84
CA GLU A 16 -16.80 13.56 13.45
C GLU A 16 -17.44 14.91 13.80
N GLY A 17 -16.64 15.91 14.21
CA GLY A 17 -17.16 17.23 14.58
C GLY A 17 -18.14 17.22 15.76
N GLY A 18 -18.03 16.23 16.67
CA GLY A 18 -18.91 16.09 17.84
C GLY A 18 -20.29 15.50 17.54
N ARG A 19 -20.51 14.91 16.36
CA ARG A 19 -21.77 14.26 15.96
C ARG A 19 -21.53 12.84 15.50
N GLU A 20 -22.46 11.94 15.80
CA GLU A 20 -22.49 10.60 15.21
C GLU A 20 -22.87 10.69 13.72
N LEU A 21 -22.24 9.84 12.91
CA LEU A 21 -22.55 9.74 11.48
C LEU A 21 -23.74 8.80 11.28
N ALA A 22 -24.60 9.10 10.30
CA ALA A 22 -25.72 8.22 9.94
C ALA A 22 -25.25 6.85 9.43
N SER A 23 -24.04 6.80 8.86
CA SER A 23 -23.31 5.59 8.51
C SER A 23 -21.81 5.85 8.65
N PRO A 24 -20.99 4.84 9.05
CA PRO A 24 -19.56 5.01 9.13
C PRO A 24 -18.94 5.48 7.80
N THR A 25 -17.95 6.36 7.89
CA THR A 25 -17.07 6.62 6.74
C THR A 25 -15.89 5.65 6.80
N ARG A 26 -15.85 4.70 5.85
CA ARG A 26 -14.77 3.72 5.75
C ARG A 26 -13.63 4.20 4.86
N ARG A 27 -12.40 4.01 5.31
CA ARG A 27 -11.17 4.14 4.52
C ARG A 27 -10.41 2.82 4.55
N VAL A 28 -9.89 2.40 3.40
CA VAL A 28 -9.07 1.19 3.28
C VAL A 28 -7.73 1.52 2.64
N ALA A 29 -6.65 1.01 3.22
CA ALA A 29 -5.32 1.06 2.63
C ALA A 29 -4.73 -0.35 2.54
N ALA A 30 -4.38 -0.78 1.33
CA ALA A 30 -3.63 -1.99 1.08
C ALA A 30 -2.16 -1.64 0.80
N CYS A 31 -1.25 -2.18 1.61
CA CYS A 31 0.17 -1.88 1.55
C CYS A 31 0.98 -3.14 1.27
N GLY A 32 1.68 -3.16 0.12
CA GLY A 32 2.60 -4.23 -0.26
C GLY A 32 4.04 -3.90 0.12
N VAL A 33 4.77 -4.90 0.61
CA VAL A 33 6.21 -4.82 0.81
C VAL A 33 6.90 -5.80 -0.14
N PHE A 34 7.72 -5.29 -1.04
CA PHE A 34 8.47 -6.06 -2.03
C PHE A 34 9.95 -5.68 -2.00
N ARG A 35 10.83 -6.59 -2.42
CA ARG A 35 12.27 -6.31 -2.48
C ARG A 35 12.55 -5.24 -3.54
N ASN A 36 13.27 -4.18 -3.17
CA ASN A 36 13.77 -3.21 -4.14
C ASN A 36 14.97 -3.81 -4.92
N PRO A 37 14.88 -4.00 -6.26
CA PRO A 37 15.96 -4.57 -7.07
C PRO A 37 17.22 -3.69 -7.13
N PHE A 38 17.12 -2.41 -6.77
CA PHE A 38 18.22 -1.43 -6.79
C PHE A 38 18.82 -1.14 -5.41
N ALA A 39 18.31 -1.76 -4.35
CA ALA A 39 18.85 -1.55 -3.00
C ALA A 39 20.34 -1.97 -2.93
N GLY A 40 21.19 -1.06 -2.47
CA GLY A 40 22.64 -1.29 -2.33
C GLY A 40 23.44 -1.27 -3.63
N LYS A 41 22.81 -0.95 -4.77
CA LYS A 41 23.48 -0.76 -6.06
C LYS A 41 23.88 0.72 -6.26
N PRO A 42 24.81 1.04 -7.18
CA PRO A 42 25.10 2.41 -7.59
C PRO A 42 23.85 3.14 -8.11
N PRO A 43 23.86 4.49 -8.16
CA PRO A 43 22.78 5.27 -8.75
C PRO A 43 22.45 4.80 -10.19
N ILE A 44 21.17 4.84 -10.53
CA ILE A 44 20.63 4.50 -11.85
C ILE A 44 19.89 5.71 -12.42
N ASP A 45 19.85 5.80 -13.74
CA ASP A 45 19.04 6.80 -14.46
C ASP A 45 17.75 6.19 -15.06
N ASP A 46 17.71 4.86 -15.19
CA ASP A 46 16.57 4.12 -15.72
C ASP A 46 15.80 3.43 -14.59
N PHE A 47 14.54 3.85 -14.42
CA PHE A 47 13.62 3.33 -13.40
C PHE A 47 12.53 2.43 -13.99
N SER A 48 12.62 2.03 -15.26
CA SER A 48 11.56 1.29 -15.95
C SER A 48 11.15 0.01 -15.20
N GLU A 49 12.11 -0.74 -14.64
CA GLU A 49 11.81 -1.93 -13.83
C GLU A 49 10.97 -1.61 -12.57
N LEU A 50 11.22 -0.49 -11.88
CA LEU A 50 10.40 -0.07 -10.74
C LEU A 50 9.01 0.39 -11.18
N VAL A 51 8.90 1.00 -12.36
CA VAL A 51 7.61 1.40 -12.95
C VAL A 51 6.76 0.16 -13.22
N ASP A 52 7.33 -0.86 -13.87
CA ASP A 52 6.64 -2.13 -14.17
C ASP A 52 6.18 -2.82 -12.87
N ILE A 53 7.08 -2.91 -11.87
CA ILE A 53 6.73 -3.45 -10.55
C ILE A 53 5.59 -2.64 -9.91
N SER A 54 5.56 -1.31 -10.07
CA SER A 54 4.51 -0.48 -9.49
C SER A 54 3.14 -0.70 -10.12
N VAL A 55 3.09 -1.07 -11.41
CA VAL A 55 1.85 -1.41 -12.12
C VAL A 55 1.30 -2.73 -11.58
N ASP A 56 2.14 -3.77 -11.55
CA ASP A 56 1.78 -5.08 -10.98
C ASP A 56 1.31 -4.96 -9.52
N ALA A 57 2.04 -4.18 -8.72
CA ALA A 57 1.70 -3.93 -7.32
C ALA A 57 0.36 -3.19 -7.20
N GLY A 58 0.14 -2.16 -8.03
CA GLY A 58 -1.08 -1.38 -8.05
C GLY A 58 -2.31 -2.25 -8.28
N GLU A 59 -2.26 -3.13 -9.28
CA GLU A 59 -3.36 -4.04 -9.57
C GLU A 59 -3.70 -4.94 -8.38
N VAL A 60 -2.69 -5.62 -7.81
CA VAL A 60 -2.88 -6.52 -6.66
C VAL A 60 -3.42 -5.76 -5.45
N LEU A 61 -2.83 -4.61 -5.10
CA LEU A 61 -3.21 -3.85 -3.91
C LEU A 61 -4.59 -3.20 -4.06
N THR A 62 -4.94 -2.72 -5.25
CA THR A 62 -6.29 -2.18 -5.51
C THR A 62 -7.34 -3.27 -5.34
N GLN A 63 -7.13 -4.48 -5.87
CA GLN A 63 -8.08 -5.58 -5.66
C GLN A 63 -8.27 -5.90 -4.18
N ARG A 64 -7.18 -6.01 -3.40
CA ARG A 64 -7.27 -6.25 -1.96
C ARG A 64 -7.95 -5.12 -1.19
N ALA A 65 -7.73 -3.86 -1.61
CA ALA A 65 -8.38 -2.71 -1.00
C ALA A 65 -9.89 -2.72 -1.27
N LEU A 66 -10.33 -3.06 -2.49
CA LEU A 66 -11.74 -3.17 -2.85
C LEU A 66 -12.43 -4.33 -2.14
N GLU A 67 -11.77 -5.49 -2.06
CA GLU A 67 -12.26 -6.65 -1.27
C GLU A 67 -12.54 -6.26 0.19
N ALA A 68 -11.61 -5.53 0.82
CA ALA A 68 -11.76 -5.09 2.21
C ALA A 68 -12.73 -3.90 2.39
N LEU A 69 -12.91 -3.08 1.35
CA LEU A 69 -13.92 -2.02 1.33
C LEU A 69 -15.34 -2.60 1.27
N GLY A 70 -15.52 -3.72 0.56
CA GLY A 70 -16.79 -4.42 0.40
C GLY A 70 -17.69 -3.71 -0.62
N GLU A 71 -18.99 -3.63 -0.32
CA GLU A 71 -20.01 -3.07 -1.23
C GLU A 71 -20.04 -1.52 -1.25
N ILE A 72 -19.15 -0.86 -0.50
CA ILE A 72 -19.10 0.60 -0.42
C ILE A 72 -18.47 1.15 -1.71
N GLU A 73 -19.18 2.04 -2.41
CA GLU A 73 -18.65 2.72 -3.59
C GLU A 73 -17.50 3.69 -3.22
N PRO A 74 -16.29 3.54 -3.79
CA PRO A 74 -15.17 4.43 -3.53
C PRO A 74 -15.44 5.85 -4.01
N ARG A 75 -15.25 6.85 -3.14
CA ARG A 75 -15.41 8.28 -3.48
C ARG A 75 -14.10 9.05 -3.64
N ALA A 76 -13.01 8.49 -3.12
CA ALA A 76 -11.68 9.07 -3.21
C ALA A 76 -10.64 7.94 -3.18
N TYR A 77 -9.52 8.14 -3.85
CA TYR A 77 -8.40 7.22 -3.84
C TYR A 77 -7.08 7.98 -3.84
N GLY A 78 -6.02 7.29 -3.40
CA GLY A 78 -4.67 7.80 -3.40
C GLY A 78 -3.67 6.65 -3.48
N LYS A 79 -2.43 6.99 -3.82
CA LYS A 79 -1.31 6.05 -3.82
C LYS A 79 -0.11 6.68 -3.14
N GLY A 80 0.69 5.85 -2.49
CA GLY A 80 1.90 6.28 -1.80
C GLY A 80 2.96 5.19 -1.84
N GLN A 81 4.21 5.60 -1.69
CA GLN A 81 5.37 4.72 -1.69
C GLN A 81 6.33 5.18 -0.60
N LEU A 82 6.96 4.23 0.08
CA LEU A 82 7.96 4.50 1.11
C LEU A 82 9.20 3.67 0.80
N LEU A 83 10.36 4.33 0.74
CA LEU A 83 11.64 3.68 0.61
C LEU A 83 12.30 3.56 1.98
N ALA A 84 12.71 2.36 2.35
CA ALA A 84 13.51 2.15 3.55
C ALA A 84 14.95 2.67 3.31
N PRO A 85 15.65 3.16 4.35
CA PRO A 85 17.05 3.52 4.21
C PRO A 85 17.89 2.33 3.74
N PRO A 86 19.05 2.57 3.10
CA PRO A 86 20.00 1.52 2.76
C PRO A 86 20.35 0.68 4.01
N GLY A 87 20.42 -0.65 3.86
CA GLY A 87 20.76 -1.57 4.96
C GLY A 87 19.61 -1.88 5.93
N THR A 88 18.43 -1.28 5.78
CA THR A 88 17.26 -1.55 6.65
C THR A 88 16.48 -2.82 6.27
N TRP A 89 16.92 -3.55 5.23
CA TRP A 89 16.44 -4.90 4.90
C TRP A 89 16.98 -5.93 5.91
N SER A 90 16.65 -5.79 7.19
CA SER A 90 16.82 -6.85 8.18
C SER A 90 15.45 -7.49 8.44
N THR A 91 15.26 -8.68 7.90
CA THR A 91 14.44 -9.70 8.54
C THR A 91 15.41 -10.75 9.05
N GLU A 92 16.13 -10.44 10.13
CA GLU A 92 16.62 -11.52 11.00
C GLU A 92 15.40 -12.22 11.61
N LEU A 93 14.91 -13.22 10.89
CA LEU A 93 14.31 -14.39 11.49
C LEU A 93 15.26 -15.54 11.14
N ARG A 94 16.09 -15.90 12.12
CA ARG A 94 16.67 -17.24 12.21
C ARG A 94 15.56 -18.27 12.39
#